data_AF-A0AAN6TEP1-F1
#
_entry.id   AF-A0AAN6TEP1-F1
#
_cell.length_a   1.000
_cell.length_b   1.000
_cell.length_c   1.000
_cell.angle_alpha   90.00
_cell.angle_beta   90.00
_cell.angle_gamma   90.00
#
_symmetry.space_group_name_H-M   'P 1'
#
loop_
_entity.id
_entity.type
_entity.pdbx_description
1 polymer ?
#
loop_
_entity_poly.entity_id
_entity_poly.type
_entity_poly.pdbx_seq_one_letter_code
_entity_poly.pdbx_strand_id
1 'polypeptide(L)'
;RAMPDISAIGSGFQIIVAGTESQVLGTSASAPTVAAMIALVNDARLRAGKKSLGWLNPLLYEAKVRSVLRDVVEGESMGCRFPDGEVSPGWSSVAGYDCVTGLGVVDDFNDFMAALL
;
A
#
# COMPACT_ATOMS: atom_id res chain seq x y z
N ARG A 1 10.53 -2.86 -13.82
CA ARG A 1 9.99 -2.98 -12.45
C ARG A 1 8.53 -2.59 -12.52
N ALA A 2 7.61 -3.50 -12.22
CA ALA A 2 6.20 -3.16 -12.08
C ALA A 2 5.95 -2.46 -10.73
N MET A 3 4.88 -1.68 -10.64
CA MET A 3 4.46 -0.99 -9.42
C MET A 3 2.92 -1.00 -9.35
N PRO A 4 2.32 -0.82 -8.15
CA PRO A 4 2.96 -0.76 -6.82
C PRO A 4 3.39 -2.15 -6.30
N ASP A 5 3.99 -2.20 -5.10
CA ASP A 5 4.28 -3.45 -4.39
C ASP A 5 3.10 -3.85 -3.47
N ILE A 6 2.58 -2.89 -2.70
CA ILE A 6 1.33 -2.98 -1.93
C ILE A 6 0.61 -1.63 -1.98
N SER A 7 -0.66 -1.62 -1.63
CA SER A 7 -1.51 -0.42 -1.57
C SER A 7 -2.13 -0.23 -0.19
N ALA A 8 -2.65 0.98 0.04
CA ALA A 8 -3.48 1.32 1.19
C ALA A 8 -4.54 2.32 0.74
N ILE A 9 -5.51 2.62 1.63
CA ILE A 9 -6.52 3.64 1.35
C ILE A 9 -5.81 4.96 0.98
N GLY A 10 -6.30 5.60 -0.07
CA GLY A 10 -5.76 6.86 -0.60
C GLY A 10 -6.80 7.95 -0.69
N SER A 11 -7.94 7.85 -0.01
CA SER A 11 -9.02 8.83 -0.06
C SER A 11 -9.68 8.99 1.31
N GLY A 12 -10.40 10.09 1.49
CA GLY A 12 -11.15 10.34 2.72
C GLY A 12 -10.29 10.71 3.93
N PHE A 13 -9.02 11.06 3.74
CA PHE A 13 -8.16 11.48 4.84
C PHE A 13 -8.49 12.91 5.26
N GLN A 14 -8.81 13.09 6.53
CA GLN A 14 -8.99 14.41 7.14
C GLN A 14 -7.66 14.91 7.69
N ILE A 15 -7.26 16.10 7.31
CA ILE A 15 -6.01 16.74 7.75
C ILE A 15 -6.27 18.17 8.23
N ILE A 16 -5.30 18.70 8.98
CA ILE A 16 -5.25 20.12 9.34
C ILE A 16 -4.07 20.76 8.61
N VAL A 17 -4.34 21.79 7.82
CA VAL A 17 -3.31 22.59 7.13
C VAL A 17 -3.47 24.04 7.55
N ALA A 18 -2.42 24.63 8.11
CA ALA A 18 -2.43 26.00 8.62
C ALA A 18 -3.64 26.29 9.56
N GLY A 19 -3.97 25.32 10.43
CA GLY A 19 -5.09 25.43 11.37
C GLY A 19 -6.48 25.21 10.78
N THR A 20 -6.58 24.92 9.48
CA THR A 20 -7.86 24.67 8.80
C THR A 20 -8.02 23.19 8.46
N GLU A 21 -9.21 22.68 8.73
CA GLU A 21 -9.60 21.32 8.38
C GLU A 21 -9.77 21.17 6.85
N SER A 22 -9.16 20.13 6.28
CA SER A 22 -9.20 19.84 4.84
C SER A 22 -9.21 18.33 4.58
N GLN A 23 -9.94 17.91 3.55
CA GLN A 23 -9.97 16.51 3.13
C GLN A 23 -9.05 16.31 1.93
N VAL A 24 -8.25 15.24 1.96
CA VAL A 24 -7.30 14.91 0.89
C VAL A 24 -7.49 13.50 0.35
N LEU A 25 -6.99 13.32 -0.88
CA LEU A 25 -6.89 12.05 -1.57
C LEU A 25 -5.55 11.98 -2.30
N GLY A 26 -5.19 10.77 -2.74
CA GLY A 26 -3.94 10.45 -3.42
C GLY A 26 -3.10 9.43 -2.65
N THR A 27 -2.21 8.76 -3.38
CA THR A 27 -1.23 7.82 -2.81
C THR A 27 -0.25 8.49 -1.84
N SER A 28 -0.15 9.82 -1.85
CA SER A 28 0.52 10.61 -0.83
C SER A 28 -0.06 10.40 0.58
N ALA A 29 -1.33 10.02 0.72
CA ALA A 29 -1.90 9.62 2.00
C ALA A 29 -1.62 8.13 2.32
N SER A 30 -1.64 7.26 1.32
CA SER A 30 -1.34 5.83 1.47
C SER A 30 0.10 5.57 1.93
N ALA A 31 1.07 6.29 1.37
CA ALA A 31 2.50 6.11 1.69
C ALA A 31 2.82 6.27 3.20
N PRO A 32 2.43 7.37 3.88
CA PRO A 32 2.65 7.51 5.32
C PRO A 32 1.83 6.53 6.16
N THR A 33 0.65 6.09 5.71
CA THR A 33 -0.11 5.03 6.38
C THR A 33 0.67 3.72 6.43
N VAL A 34 1.20 3.27 5.28
CA VAL A 34 2.05 2.07 5.23
C VAL A 34 3.34 2.27 6.03
N ALA A 35 3.96 3.45 5.94
CA ALA A 35 5.17 3.75 6.71
C ALA A 35 4.93 3.64 8.24
N ALA A 36 3.78 4.11 8.73
CA ALA A 36 3.39 4.00 10.13
C ALA A 36 3.18 2.54 10.56
N MET A 37 2.52 1.73 9.73
CA MET A 37 2.39 0.28 9.96
C MET A 37 3.76 -0.39 10.10
N ILE A 38 4.70 -0.11 9.18
CA ILE A 38 6.05 -0.68 9.22
C ILE A 38 6.87 -0.17 10.41
N ALA A 39 6.68 1.09 10.83
CA ALA A 39 7.30 1.62 12.03
C ALA A 39 6.86 0.86 13.29
N LEU A 40 5.56 0.59 13.43
CA LEU A 40 5.01 -0.23 14.53
C LEU A 40 5.55 -1.67 14.50
N VAL A 41 5.68 -2.27 13.31
CA VAL A 41 6.31 -3.60 13.19
C VAL A 41 7.77 -3.58 13.62
N ASN A 42 8.53 -2.56 13.21
CA ASN A 42 9.91 -2.41 13.63
C ASN A 42 10.05 -2.19 15.14
N ASP A 43 9.17 -1.43 15.78
CA ASP A 43 9.13 -1.29 17.24
C ASP A 43 8.94 -2.64 17.92
N ALA A 44 7.94 -3.42 17.48
CA ALA A 44 7.67 -4.75 18.04
C ALA A 44 8.86 -5.71 17.84
N ARG A 45 9.50 -5.69 16.66
CA ARG A 45 10.71 -6.48 16.37
C ARG A 45 11.87 -6.10 17.29
N LEU A 46 12.14 -4.80 17.47
CA LEU A 46 13.23 -4.32 18.32
C LEU A 46 13.01 -4.71 19.79
N ARG A 47 11.77 -4.61 20.30
CA ARG A 47 11.42 -5.08 21.65
C ARG A 47 11.60 -6.59 21.83
N ALA A 48 11.44 -7.36 20.75
CA ALA A 48 11.71 -8.79 20.71
C ALA A 48 13.19 -9.14 20.43
N GLY A 49 14.11 -8.15 20.44
CA GLY A 49 15.53 -8.36 20.17
C GLY A 49 15.86 -8.67 18.71
N LYS A 50 14.93 -8.45 17.78
CA LYS A 50 15.13 -8.63 16.33
C LYS A 50 15.57 -7.31 15.67
N LYS A 51 16.18 -7.40 14.49
CA LYS A 51 16.56 -6.24 13.67
C LYS A 51 15.34 -5.64 12.96
N SER A 52 15.41 -4.36 12.60
CA SER A 52 14.43 -3.72 11.70
C SER A 52 14.39 -4.42 10.33
N LEU A 53 13.25 -4.30 9.64
CA LEU A 53 12.97 -4.98 8.37
C LEU A 53 13.84 -4.51 7.20
N GLY A 54 14.24 -3.23 7.17
CA GLY A 54 15.07 -2.68 6.10
C GLY A 54 14.38 -2.70 4.74
N TRP A 55 15.07 -3.27 3.73
CA TRP A 55 14.53 -3.43 2.37
C TRP A 55 13.37 -4.43 2.38
N LEU A 56 12.15 -3.90 2.38
CA LEU A 56 10.93 -4.66 2.66
C LEU A 56 10.47 -5.55 1.51
N ASN A 57 10.75 -5.17 0.26
CA ASN A 57 10.17 -5.84 -0.91
C ASN A 57 10.32 -7.36 -0.90
N PRO A 58 11.51 -7.98 -0.68
CA PRO A 58 11.64 -9.43 -0.71
C PRO A 58 10.70 -10.12 0.27
N LEU A 59 10.52 -9.55 1.47
CA LEU A 59 9.61 -10.07 2.50
C LEU A 59 8.14 -10.01 2.07
N LEU A 60 7.71 -8.94 1.39
CA LEU A 60 6.33 -8.80 0.92
C LEU A 60 5.92 -9.92 -0.05
N TYR A 61 6.85 -10.37 -0.89
CA TYR A 61 6.58 -11.42 -1.87
C TYR A 61 6.76 -12.85 -1.29
N GLU A 62 7.17 -13.00 -0.02
CA GLU A 62 7.17 -14.30 0.64
C GLU A 62 5.74 -14.77 0.91
N ALA A 63 5.50 -16.09 0.79
CA ALA A 63 4.18 -16.67 0.96
C ALA A 63 3.52 -16.31 2.31
N LYS A 64 4.32 -16.22 3.39
CA LYS A 64 3.86 -15.87 4.75
C LYS A 64 3.26 -14.46 4.83
N VAL A 65 3.89 -13.48 4.19
CA VAL A 65 3.43 -12.08 4.22
C VAL A 65 2.32 -11.89 3.19
N ARG A 66 2.46 -12.50 2.02
CA ARG A 66 1.45 -12.41 0.97
C ARG A 66 0.11 -13.05 1.36
N SER A 67 0.09 -14.07 2.22
CA SER A 67 -1.14 -14.70 2.70
C SER A 67 -1.99 -13.84 3.64
N VAL A 68 -1.43 -12.75 4.17
CA VAL A 68 -2.13 -11.82 5.08
C VAL A 68 -2.44 -10.47 4.42
N LEU A 69 -2.17 -10.35 3.12
CA LEU A 69 -2.63 -9.23 2.31
C LEU A 69 -3.97 -9.60 1.68
N ARG A 70 -4.92 -8.65 1.71
CA ARG A 70 -6.17 -8.80 0.98
C ARG A 70 -5.98 -8.37 -0.46
N ASP A 71 -6.19 -9.34 -1.35
CA ASP A 71 -6.17 -9.16 -2.80
C ASP A 71 -7.31 -8.23 -3.25
N VAL A 72 -7.00 -7.29 -4.15
CA VAL A 72 -7.96 -6.34 -4.71
C VAL A 72 -8.18 -6.73 -6.17
N VAL A 73 -9.30 -7.41 -6.42
CA VAL A 73 -9.56 -8.06 -7.72
C VAL A 73 -10.54 -7.29 -8.61
N GLU A 74 -10.98 -6.11 -8.17
CA GLU A 74 -11.94 -5.27 -8.87
C GLU A 74 -11.47 -3.81 -8.88
N GLY A 75 -11.62 -3.16 -10.04
CA GLY A 75 -11.24 -1.76 -10.25
C GLY A 75 -10.34 -1.58 -11.47
N GLU A 76 -10.12 -0.32 -11.83
CA GLU A 76 -9.23 0.07 -12.93
C GLU A 76 -8.48 1.35 -12.55
N SER A 77 -7.20 1.44 -12.91
CA SER A 77 -6.47 2.70 -12.87
C SER A 77 -6.89 3.62 -14.03
N MET A 78 -6.77 4.93 -13.87
CA MET A 78 -6.97 5.83 -14.99
C MET A 78 -5.69 5.90 -15.84
N GLY A 79 -5.84 5.73 -17.14
CA GLY A 79 -4.74 5.97 -18.07
C GLY A 79 -4.54 7.47 -18.39
N CYS A 80 -3.49 7.75 -19.16
CA CYS A 80 -3.12 9.12 -19.52
C CYS A 80 -4.05 9.69 -20.59
N ARG A 81 -4.49 10.95 -20.41
CA ARG A 81 -5.14 11.73 -21.46
C ARG A 81 -4.14 12.72 -22.06
N PHE A 82 -3.91 12.62 -23.36
CA PHE A 82 -2.96 13.45 -24.08
C PHE A 82 -3.62 14.69 -24.70
N PRO A 83 -2.86 15.77 -24.96
CA PRO A 83 -3.41 17.03 -25.51
C PRO A 83 -4.07 16.89 -26.89
N ASP A 84 -3.67 15.90 -27.67
CA ASP A 84 -4.24 15.57 -28.99
C ASP A 84 -5.56 14.79 -28.91
N GLY A 85 -6.02 14.46 -27.70
CA GLY A 85 -7.24 13.71 -27.45
C GLY A 85 -7.04 12.21 -27.35
N GLU A 86 -5.82 11.69 -27.54
CA GLU A 86 -5.52 10.28 -27.29
C GLU A 86 -5.70 9.95 -25.80
N VAL A 87 -6.25 8.77 -25.51
CA VAL A 87 -6.38 8.25 -24.14
C VAL A 87 -5.72 6.89 -24.09
N SER A 88 -4.66 6.78 -23.30
CA SER A 88 -4.07 5.49 -22.97
C SER A 88 -5.02 4.73 -22.04
N PRO A 89 -5.21 3.41 -22.23
CA PRO A 89 -6.04 2.62 -21.33
C PRO A 89 -5.40 2.51 -19.94
N GLY A 90 -6.25 2.31 -18.94
CA GLY A 90 -5.84 1.95 -17.59
C GLY A 90 -5.34 0.50 -17.48
N TRP A 91 -4.94 0.14 -16.27
CA TRP A 91 -4.72 -1.25 -15.88
C TRP A 91 -5.89 -1.72 -15.03
N SER A 92 -6.37 -2.94 -15.25
CA SER A 92 -7.39 -3.55 -14.42
C SER A 92 -6.77 -4.20 -13.18
N SER A 93 -7.48 -4.13 -12.06
CA SER A 93 -7.21 -4.99 -10.91
C SER A 93 -7.66 -6.42 -11.23
N VAL A 94 -6.83 -7.40 -10.87
CA VAL A 94 -7.07 -8.82 -11.18
C VAL A 94 -6.58 -9.68 -10.03
N ALA A 95 -7.01 -10.95 -9.98
CA ALA A 95 -6.52 -11.89 -8.98
C ALA A 95 -5.00 -12.02 -8.98
N GLY A 96 -4.38 -11.85 -7.82
CA GLY A 96 -2.94 -11.90 -7.61
C GLY A 96 -2.27 -10.53 -7.71
N TYR A 97 -1.07 -10.50 -8.30
CA TYR A 97 -0.36 -9.24 -8.47
C TYR A 97 -0.92 -8.48 -9.67
N ASP A 98 -1.23 -7.20 -9.50
CA ASP A 98 -1.63 -6.30 -10.58
C ASP A 98 -0.88 -4.95 -10.53
N CYS A 99 -0.93 -4.19 -11.63
CA CYS A 99 -0.27 -2.88 -11.76
C CYS A 99 -1.12 -1.72 -11.19
N VAL A 100 -2.11 -2.01 -10.34
CA VAL A 100 -3.03 -1.03 -9.73
C VAL A 100 -2.83 -1.01 -8.22
N THR A 101 -2.80 -2.18 -7.59
CA THR A 101 -2.75 -2.41 -6.15
C THR A 101 -1.61 -3.33 -5.70
N GLY A 102 -0.85 -3.90 -6.64
CA GLY A 102 0.31 -4.72 -6.33
C GLY A 102 -0.13 -6.06 -5.75
N LEU A 103 0.43 -6.44 -4.59
CA LEU A 103 0.01 -7.63 -3.85
C LEU A 103 -1.29 -7.44 -3.05
N GLY A 104 -1.89 -6.25 -3.11
CA GLY A 104 -3.11 -5.90 -2.38
C GLY A 104 -2.87 -4.97 -1.19
N VAL A 105 -3.75 -5.05 -0.19
CA VAL A 105 -3.78 -4.15 0.97
C VAL A 105 -3.60 -4.92 2.28
N VAL A 106 -3.06 -4.26 3.30
CA VAL A 106 -3.10 -4.77 4.68
C VAL A 106 -4.55 -4.68 5.17
N ASP A 107 -5.18 -5.83 5.45
CA ASP A 107 -6.57 -5.90 5.90
C ASP A 107 -6.64 -5.91 7.43
N ASP A 108 -6.01 -6.91 8.06
CA ASP A 108 -5.80 -6.98 9.50
C ASP A 108 -4.33 -6.67 9.84
N PHE A 109 -4.12 -5.62 10.63
CA PHE A 109 -2.78 -5.20 11.03
C PHE A 109 -2.09 -6.19 11.98
N ASN A 110 -2.83 -6.92 12.82
CA ASN A 110 -2.25 -7.90 13.73
C ASN A 110 -1.72 -9.11 12.97
N ASP A 111 -2.43 -9.58 11.95
CA ASP A 111 -1.96 -10.66 11.08
C ASP A 111 -0.72 -10.24 10.29
N PHE A 112 -0.72 -9.01 9.76
CA PHE A 112 0.45 -8.43 9.10
C PHE A 112 1.66 -8.29 10.04
N MET A 113 1.43 -7.84 11.27
CA MET A 113 2.43 -7.77 12.33
C MET A 113 3.00 -9.16 12.65
N ALA A 114 2.14 -10.17 12.86
CA ALA A 114 2.58 -11.54 13.16
C ALA A 114 3.35 -12.18 11.99
N ALA A 115 2.98 -11.85 10.75
CA ALA A 115 3.70 -12.31 9.56
C ALA A 115 5.13 -11.73 9.50
N LEU A 116 5.32 -10.50 9.95
CA LEU A 116 6.60 -9.78 9.88
C LEU A 116 7.42 -9.79 11.18
N LEU A 117 6.91 -10.34 12.28
CA LEU A 117 7.66 -10.52 13.52
C LEU A 117 8.72 -11.61 13.39
#